data_AF-A0AAN5I7M3-F1
#
_entry.id   AF-A0AAN5I7M3-F1
#
_cell.length_a   1.000
_cell.length_b   1.000
_cell.length_c   1.000
_cell.angle_alpha   90.00
_cell.angle_beta   90.00
_cell.angle_gamma   90.00
#
_symmetry.space_group_name_H-M   'P 1'
#
loop_
_entity.id
_entity.type
_entity.pdbx_description
1 polymer ?
#
loop_
_entity_poly.entity_id
_entity_poly.type
_entity_poly.pdbx_seq_one_letter_code
_entity_poly.pdbx_strand_id
1 'polypeptide(L)'
;MRAGNLHAGYSFSKDLTVLSLAYKDTSYSFVVLMPNGDFEKWLKDLTAKNMQKAIDNLEWGKIDLDLPKFKIESAIDAKAVLQKIGVNTIFSKDSANFSGISDRSSCPRYSTRLSLRCPRRELLQWLPLSWECRCGVCLLPSPASS
;
A
#
# COMPACT_ATOMS: atom_id res chain seq x y z
N MET A 1 19.10 -10.32 -7.99
CA MET A 1 19.00 -9.95 -9.41
C MET A 1 20.20 -9.07 -9.65
N ARG A 2 21.09 -9.48 -10.56
CA ARG A 2 22.27 -8.71 -10.91
C ARG A 2 22.08 -8.14 -12.31
N ALA A 3 22.18 -6.83 -12.44
CA ALA A 3 22.05 -6.11 -13.71
C ALA A 3 23.29 -5.26 -13.91
N GLY A 4 24.07 -5.56 -14.95
CA GLY A 4 25.23 -4.78 -15.32
C GLY A 4 24.90 -3.72 -16.36
N ASN A 5 25.61 -2.59 -16.34
CA ASN A 5 25.44 -1.49 -17.30
C ASN A 5 24.00 -0.93 -17.36
N LEU A 6 23.29 -0.94 -16.22
CA LEU A 6 21.91 -0.47 -16.15
C LEU A 6 21.87 1.06 -16.13
N HIS A 7 21.06 1.67 -17.00
CA HIS A 7 20.82 3.11 -16.96
C HIS A 7 19.82 3.42 -15.83
N ALA A 8 20.30 4.03 -14.76
CA ALA A 8 19.52 4.32 -13.56
C ALA A 8 19.90 5.68 -12.99
N GLY A 9 18.97 6.29 -12.24
CA GLY A 9 19.25 7.45 -11.43
C GLY A 9 19.92 7.00 -10.13
N TYR A 10 21.02 7.62 -9.73
CA TYR A 10 21.68 7.32 -8.47
C TYR A 10 22.20 8.59 -7.80
N SER A 11 22.34 8.53 -6.49
CA SER A 11 23.01 9.58 -5.71
C SER A 11 23.71 8.93 -4.53
N PHE A 12 25.00 9.24 -4.37
CA PHE A 12 25.80 8.77 -3.24
C PHE A 12 26.12 9.97 -2.35
N SER A 13 25.44 10.04 -1.21
CA SER A 13 25.79 10.96 -0.13
C SER A 13 26.41 10.18 1.03
N LYS A 14 27.11 10.88 1.93
CA LYS A 14 27.77 10.26 3.09
C LYS A 14 26.82 9.44 3.96
N ASP A 15 25.58 9.91 4.10
CA ASP A 15 24.58 9.34 5.02
C ASP A 15 23.49 8.55 4.29
N LEU A 16 23.30 8.78 2.99
CA LEU A 16 22.19 8.25 2.21
C LEU A 16 22.64 7.88 0.81
N THR A 17 22.34 6.65 0.42
CA THR A 17 22.43 6.18 -0.96
C THR A 17 21.03 6.12 -1.54
N VAL A 18 20.84 6.71 -2.73
CA VAL A 18 19.56 6.72 -3.43
C VAL A 18 19.73 6.05 -4.79
N LEU A 19 18.76 5.23 -5.15
CA LEU A 19 18.68 4.57 -6.44
C LEU A 19 17.27 4.72 -7.02
N SER A 20 17.17 5.03 -8.30
CA SER A 20 15.91 5.13 -9.03
C SER A 20 15.98 4.26 -10.29
N LEU A 21 15.07 3.29 -10.36
CA LEU A 21 14.95 2.34 -11.46
C LEU A 21 13.63 2.58 -12.18
N ALA A 22 13.68 3.01 -13.44
CA ALA A 22 12.48 3.12 -14.25
C ALA A 22 11.91 1.73 -14.54
N TYR A 23 10.58 1.57 -14.42
CA TYR A 23 9.91 0.38 -14.94
C TYR A 23 9.83 0.45 -16.47
N LYS A 24 9.31 -0.62 -17.09
CA LYS A 24 9.06 -0.64 -18.54
C LYS A 24 8.15 0.52 -18.97
N ASP A 25 7.21 0.88 -18.10
CA ASP A 25 6.41 2.09 -18.25
C ASP A 25 7.17 3.25 -17.57
N THR A 26 7.47 4.27 -18.35
CA THR A 26 8.22 5.46 -17.91
C THR A 26 7.44 6.31 -16.92
N SER A 27 6.12 6.11 -16.77
CA SER A 27 5.32 6.80 -15.75
C SER A 27 5.60 6.31 -14.33
N TYR A 28 6.28 5.18 -14.16
CA TYR A 28 6.57 4.61 -12.86
C TYR A 28 8.06 4.34 -12.68
N SER A 29 8.59 4.74 -11.52
CA SER A 29 9.94 4.43 -11.09
C SER A 29 9.93 3.78 -9.71
N PHE A 30 10.87 2.86 -9.51
CA PHE A 30 11.16 2.27 -8.22
C PHE A 30 12.34 3.00 -7.58
N VAL A 31 12.05 3.76 -6.52
CA VAL A 31 13.06 4.50 -5.78
C VAL A 31 13.41 3.77 -4.50
N VAL A 32 14.70 3.51 -4.30
CA VAL A 32 15.28 2.88 -3.12
C VAL A 32 16.09 3.92 -2.36
N LEU A 33 15.74 4.12 -1.10
CA LEU A 33 16.46 4.98 -0.16
C LEU A 33 17.17 4.08 0.84
N MET A 34 18.51 4.11 0.81
CA MET A 34 19.35 3.25 1.65
C MET A 34 20.22 4.14 2.56
N PRO A 35 19.79 4.38 3.80
CA PRO A 35 20.63 5.09 4.77
C PRO A 35 21.80 4.20 5.20
N ASN A 36 22.97 4.81 5.39
CA ASN A 36 24.17 4.09 5.86
C ASN A 36 24.20 3.91 7.39
N GLY A 37 23.23 4.45 8.12
CA GLY A 37 23.14 4.45 9.58
C GLY A 37 21.88 3.79 10.13
N ASP A 38 21.49 4.21 11.34
CA ASP A 38 20.30 3.69 12.04
C ASP A 38 19.01 4.08 11.30
N PHE A 39 18.32 3.09 10.75
CA PHE A 39 17.11 3.26 9.97
C PHE A 39 15.98 3.92 10.77
N GLU A 40 15.82 3.59 12.05
CA GLU A 40 14.73 4.12 12.89
C GLU A 40 14.89 5.61 13.16
N LYS A 41 16.14 6.06 13.36
CA LYS A 41 16.44 7.49 13.54
C LYS A 41 16.23 8.24 12.23
N TRP A 42 16.75 7.69 11.13
CA TRP A 42 16.58 8.31 9.81
C TRP A 42 15.11 8.41 9.41
N LEU A 43 14.29 7.40 9.73
CA LEU A 43 12.86 7.39 9.42
C LEU A 43 12.10 8.49 10.18
N LYS A 44 12.49 8.82 11.42
CA LYS A 44 11.89 9.91 12.20
C LYS A 44 12.20 11.29 11.64
N ASP A 45 13.38 11.45 11.05
CA ASP A 45 13.81 12.71 10.43
C ASP A 45 13.32 12.84 8.97
N LEU A 46 12.71 11.78 8.42
CA LEU A 46 12.22 11.74 7.05
C LEU A 46 11.00 12.66 6.88
N THR A 47 11.24 13.82 6.30
CA THR A 47 10.19 14.78 5.91
C THR A 47 9.96 14.75 4.41
N ALA A 48 8.73 15.03 3.95
CA ALA A 48 8.39 15.11 2.52
C ALA A 48 9.35 16.00 1.71
N LYS A 49 9.78 17.14 2.27
CA LYS A 49 10.76 18.04 1.66
C LYS A 49 12.13 17.39 1.46
N ASN A 50 12.60 16.62 2.43
CA ASN A 50 13.91 15.96 2.37
C ASN A 50 13.86 14.79 1.37
N MET A 51 12.75 14.07 1.34
CA MET A 51 12.50 13.01 0.36
C MET A 51 12.48 13.57 -1.06
N GLN A 52 11.75 14.67 -1.31
CA GLN A 52 11.71 15.28 -2.65
C GLN A 52 13.09 15.75 -3.10
N LYS A 53 13.84 16.44 -2.22
CA LYS A 53 15.23 16.85 -2.50
C LYS A 53 16.14 15.67 -2.84
N ALA A 54 15.98 14.54 -2.15
CA ALA A 54 16.78 13.35 -2.41
C ALA A 54 16.48 12.75 -3.80
N ILE A 55 15.24 12.88 -4.28
CA ILE A 55 14.84 12.46 -5.63
C ILE A 55 15.33 13.46 -6.68
N ASP A 56 15.24 14.76 -6.40
CA ASP A 56 15.66 15.82 -7.35
C ASP A 56 17.19 15.82 -7.58
N ASN A 57 17.97 15.36 -6.59
CA ASN A 57 19.43 15.28 -6.66
C ASN A 57 19.97 14.01 -7.36
N LEU A 58 19.13 13.27 -8.09
CA LEU A 58 19.55 12.06 -8.79
C LEU A 58 20.31 12.37 -10.07
N GLU A 59 21.47 11.73 -10.22
CA GLU A 59 22.26 11.77 -11.45
C GLU A 59 22.01 10.49 -12.26
N TRP A 60 21.86 10.63 -13.58
CA TRP A 60 21.60 9.50 -14.46
C TRP A 60 22.90 8.94 -15.03
N GLY A 61 23.11 7.65 -14.87
CA GLY A 61 24.27 6.98 -15.46
C GLY A 61 24.16 5.46 -15.46
N LYS A 62 25.26 4.84 -15.87
CA LYS A 62 25.38 3.38 -15.97
C LYS A 62 25.95 2.83 -14.68
N ILE A 63 25.22 1.92 -14.05
CA ILE A 63 25.64 1.27 -12.80
C ILE A 63 25.53 -0.25 -12.90
N ASP A 64 26.32 -0.93 -12.08
CA ASP A 64 26.17 -2.34 -11.81
C ASP A 64 25.35 -2.51 -10.53
N LEU A 65 24.15 -3.08 -10.66
CA LEU A 65 23.19 -3.24 -9.57
C LEU A 65 23.11 -4.70 -9.14
N ASP A 66 23.21 -4.94 -7.83
CA ASP A 66 22.82 -6.21 -7.22
C ASP A 66 21.68 -5.96 -6.23
N LEU A 67 20.47 -6.36 -6.61
CA LEU A 67 19.26 -6.18 -5.80
C LEU A 67 18.63 -7.54 -5.48
N PRO A 68 18.39 -7.88 -4.20
CA PRO A 68 17.75 -9.14 -3.85
C PRO A 68 16.33 -9.19 -4.40
N LYS A 69 15.92 -10.36 -4.90
CA LYS A 69 14.52 -10.58 -5.27
C LYS A 69 13.76 -10.87 -4.00
N PHE A 70 12.86 -9.96 -3.61
CA PHE A 70 11.99 -10.16 -2.46
C PHE A 70 10.53 -10.07 -2.88
N LYS A 71 9.67 -10.73 -2.11
CA LYS A 71 8.22 -10.64 -2.21
C LYS A 71 7.70 -10.27 -0.83
N ILE A 72 7.02 -9.14 -0.73
CA ILE A 72 6.42 -8.68 0.52
C ILE A 72 4.91 -8.81 0.38
N GLU A 73 4.31 -9.62 1.25
CA GLU A 73 2.86 -9.72 1.41
C GLU A 73 2.53 -9.29 2.84
N SER A 74 1.86 -8.15 2.98
CA SER A 74 1.39 -7.66 4.28
C SER A 74 -0.10 -7.41 4.25
N ALA A 75 -0.78 -7.87 5.30
CA ALA A 75 -2.17 -7.54 5.57
C ALA A 75 -2.19 -6.51 6.69
N ILE A 76 -2.55 -5.27 6.37
CA ILE A 76 -2.62 -4.18 7.35
C ILE A 76 -4.09 -3.92 7.67
N ASP A 77 -4.43 -3.94 8.96
CA ASP A 77 -5.73 -3.43 9.43
C ASP A 77 -5.73 -1.91 9.36
N ALA A 78 -6.22 -1.39 8.24
CA ALA A 78 -6.20 0.02 7.96
C ALA A 78 -7.13 0.80 8.88
N LYS A 79 -8.16 0.15 9.47
CA LYS A 79 -9.01 0.79 10.46
C LYS A 79 -8.19 1.25 11.66
N ALA A 80 -7.39 0.36 12.25
CA ALA A 80 -6.57 0.68 13.41
C ALA A 80 -5.53 1.78 13.09
N VAL A 81 -4.94 1.76 11.90
CA VAL A 81 -3.98 2.78 11.47
C VAL A 81 -4.65 4.14 11.25
N LEU A 82 -5.79 4.19 10.57
CA LEU A 82 -6.51 5.42 10.29
C LEU A 82 -7.07 6.06 11.57
N GLN A 83 -7.53 5.25 12.52
CA GLN A 83 -7.94 5.74 13.84
C GLN A 83 -6.77 6.38 14.60
N LYS A 84 -5.58 5.78 14.54
CA LYS A 84 -4.34 6.37 15.12
C LYS A 84 -3.94 7.69 14.46
N ILE A 85 -4.24 7.87 13.17
CA ILE A 85 -3.98 9.11 12.43
C ILE A 85 -5.07 10.19 12.71
N GLY A 86 -6.13 9.85 13.44
CA GLY A 86 -7.20 10.78 13.85
C GLY A 86 -8.48 10.66 13.02
N VAL A 87 -8.53 9.74 12.06
CA VAL A 87 -9.71 9.46 11.24
C VAL A 87 -10.63 8.50 11.99
N ASN A 88 -11.32 9.03 13.01
CA ASN A 88 -12.19 8.24 13.88
C ASN A 88 -13.67 8.27 13.46
N THR A 89 -14.13 9.41 12.93
CA THR A 89 -15.55 9.67 12.65
C THR A 89 -16.16 8.69 11.65
N ILE A 90 -15.40 8.25 10.64
CA ILE A 90 -15.87 7.31 9.60
C ILE A 90 -16.10 5.88 10.12
N PHE A 91 -15.53 5.55 11.28
CA PHE A 91 -15.63 4.22 11.91
C PHE A 91 -16.61 4.20 13.09
N SER A 92 -17.14 5.37 13.47
CA SER A 92 -18.08 5.53 14.57
C SER A 92 -19.51 5.33 14.09
N LYS A 93 -20.31 4.58 14.85
CA LYS A 93 -21.72 4.30 14.50
C LYS A 93 -22.57 5.56 14.46
N ASP A 94 -22.29 6.49 15.36
CA ASP A 94 -23.16 7.63 15.63
C ASP A 94 -22.76 8.90 14.87
N SER A 95 -21.50 8.99 14.40
CA SER A 95 -20.95 10.18 13.74
C SER A 95 -20.47 9.96 12.30
N ALA A 96 -20.52 8.73 11.79
CA ALA A 96 -20.17 8.47 10.40
C ALA A 96 -21.30 8.88 9.44
N ASN A 97 -21.03 9.89 8.61
CA ASN A 97 -21.96 10.33 7.59
C ASN A 97 -21.49 9.86 6.20
N PHE A 98 -22.17 8.85 5.65
CA PHE A 98 -21.93 8.30 4.31
C PHE A 98 -23.04 8.62 3.30
N SER A 99 -23.85 9.67 3.56
CA SER A 99 -25.00 10.06 2.72
C SER A 99 -24.64 10.28 1.25
N GLY A 100 -23.44 10.77 0.94
CA GLY A 100 -22.98 10.99 -0.45
C GLY A 100 -22.62 9.71 -1.22
N ILE A 101 -22.50 8.56 -0.55
CA ILE A 101 -22.15 7.27 -1.18
C ILE A 101 -23.40 6.38 -1.32
N SER A 102 -24.42 6.58 -0.48
CA SER A 102 -25.64 5.76 -0.50
C SER A 102 -26.87 6.51 -0.01
N ASP A 103 -27.93 6.46 -0.82
CA ASP A 103 -29.17 7.22 -0.63
C ASP A 103 -30.21 6.53 0.27
N ARG A 104 -29.80 5.56 1.10
CA ARG A 104 -30.72 4.81 1.97
C ARG A 104 -30.57 5.23 3.43
N SER A 105 -31.44 6.16 3.82
CA SER A 105 -31.62 6.72 5.17
C SER A 105 -32.02 5.73 6.27
N SER A 106 -32.27 4.45 5.96
CA SER A 106 -32.83 3.48 6.92
C SER A 106 -31.80 2.52 7.54
N CYS A 107 -30.51 2.62 7.23
CA CYS A 107 -29.50 1.71 7.77
C CYS A 107 -28.18 2.45 8.03
N PRO A 108 -27.86 2.83 9.28
CA PRO A 108 -26.57 3.42 9.60
C PRO A 108 -25.47 2.38 9.38
N ARG A 109 -24.77 2.49 8.26
CA ARG A 109 -23.57 1.70 7.97
C ARG A 109 -22.34 2.54 8.25
N TYR A 110 -21.59 2.14 9.25
CA TYR A 110 -20.23 2.60 9.50
C TYR A 110 -19.26 1.59 8.88
N SER A 111 -18.04 2.02 8.52
CA SER A 111 -17.05 1.08 8.01
C SER A 111 -16.58 0.16 9.13
N THR A 112 -16.96 -1.12 9.12
CA THR A 112 -16.55 -2.04 10.19
C THR A 112 -15.12 -2.56 9.98
N ARG A 113 -14.70 -2.69 8.71
CA ARG A 113 -13.43 -3.31 8.31
C ARG A 113 -12.89 -2.64 7.04
N LEU A 114 -11.71 -2.03 7.15
CA LEU A 114 -10.94 -1.54 6.01
C LEU A 114 -9.64 -2.36 5.95
N SER A 115 -9.48 -3.18 4.91
CA SER A 115 -8.28 -4.01 4.72
C SER A 115 -7.53 -3.52 3.50
N LEU A 116 -6.30 -3.08 3.70
CA LEU A 116 -5.37 -2.86 2.60
C LEU A 116 -4.68 -4.18 2.31
N ARG A 117 -4.97 -4.74 1.14
CA ARG A 117 -4.22 -5.85 0.56
C ARG A 117 -3.45 -5.33 -0.63
N CYS A 118 -2.17 -5.63 -0.70
CA CYS A 118 -1.41 -5.51 -1.93
C CYS A 118 -1.89 -6.63 -2.88
N PRO A 119 -2.52 -6.33 -4.03
CA PRO A 119 -3.12 -7.35 -4.87
C PRO A 119 -2.06 -8.17 -5.61
N ARG A 120 -2.17 -9.50 -5.48
CA ARG A 120 -1.43 -10.51 -6.23
C ARG A 120 -1.87 -10.44 -7.70
N ARG A 121 -0.93 -10.22 -8.62
CA ARG A 121 -1.18 -10.36 -10.05
C ARG A 121 -1.14 -11.86 -10.37
N GLU A 122 -2.29 -12.53 -10.24
CA GLU A 122 -2.53 -13.85 -10.79
C GLU A 122 -3.82 -13.79 -11.61
N LEU A 123 -3.69 -14.28 -12.84
CA LEU A 123 -4.70 -14.33 -13.87
C LEU A 123 -5.93 -15.14 -13.43
N LEU A 124 -7.08 -14.61 -13.84
CA LEU A 124 -8.40 -15.20 -13.85
C LEU A 124 -8.39 -16.68 -14.28
N GLN A 125 -8.91 -17.56 -13.43
CA GLN A 125 -9.55 -18.81 -13.85
C GLN A 125 -10.92 -18.91 -13.17
N TRP A 126 -11.90 -19.25 -13.99
CA TRP A 126 -13.33 -19.15 -13.76
C TRP A 126 -13.83 -20.10 -12.67
N LEU A 127 -14.76 -19.64 -11.83
CA LEU A 127 -15.71 -20.49 -11.11
C LEU A 127 -17.13 -19.97 -11.37
N PRO A 128 -18.04 -20.78 -11.95
CA PRO A 128 -19.43 -20.41 -12.13
C PRO A 128 -20.18 -20.82 -10.86
N LEU A 129 -20.39 -19.88 -9.94
CA LEU A 129 -21.41 -20.03 -8.92
C LEU A 129 -22.18 -18.72 -8.85
N SER A 130 -23.40 -18.77 -9.38
CA SER A 130 -24.41 -17.73 -9.23
C SER A 130 -24.67 -17.51 -7.74
N TRP A 131 -24.48 -16.28 -7.25
CA TRP A 131 -24.89 -15.87 -5.92
C TRP A 131 -25.95 -14.78 -6.06
N GLU A 132 -27.17 -15.05 -5.64
CA GLU A 132 -28.16 -14.01 -5.39
C GLU A 132 -27.93 -13.42 -4.00
N CYS A 133 -27.50 -12.16 -3.97
CA CYS A 133 -27.33 -11.40 -2.74
C CYS A 133 -28.65 -10.68 -2.40
N ARG A 134 -29.36 -11.14 -1.37
CA ARG A 134 -30.33 -10.28 -0.65
C ARG A 134 -29.77 -9.87 0.71
N CYS A 135 -29.68 -8.56 0.90
CA CYS A 135 -29.51 -7.85 2.17
C CYS A 135 -28.35 -8.28 3.11
N GLY A 136 -27.19 -8.67 2.57
CA GLY A 136 -25.89 -8.44 3.21
C GLY A 136 -25.65 -9.06 4.59
N VAL A 137 -26.36 -10.14 4.94
CA VAL A 137 -26.02 -10.99 6.09
C VAL A 137 -25.94 -12.43 5.57
N CYS A 138 -24.72 -12.96 5.44
CA CYS A 138 -24.52 -14.38 5.24
C CYS A 138 -24.55 -15.04 6.63
N LEU A 139 -25.72 -15.55 7.04
CA LEU A 139 -25.79 -16.45 8.18
C LEU A 139 -25.31 -17.83 7.74
N LEU A 140 -24.41 -18.43 8.51
CA LEU A 140 -24.11 -19.86 8.41
C LEU A 140 -25.42 -20.63 8.70
N PRO A 141 -25.80 -21.63 7.87
CA PRO A 141 -26.92 -22.49 8.20
C PRO A 141 -26.60 -23.23 9.51
N SER A 142 -27.46 -23.05 10.52
CA SER A 142 -27.44 -23.89 11.72
C SER A 142 -27.62 -25.36 11.30
N PRO A 143 -26.86 -26.31 11.87
CA PRO A 143 -27.15 -27.71 11.63
C PRO A 143 -28.55 -28.03 12.16
N ALA A 144 -29.37 -28.62 11.29
CA ALA A 144 -30.65 -29.20 11.66
C ALA A 144 -30.38 -30.34 12.66
N SER A 145 -31.02 -30.27 13.81
CA SER A 145 -31.16 -31.39 14.73
C SER A 145 -32.02 -32.47 14.08
N SER A 146 -31.47 -33.67 13.96
CA SER A 146 -32.21 -34.92 13.80
C SER A 146 -31.43 -36.02 14.51
#